data_AF-A0A4Q7KQA1-F1
#
_entry.id   AF-A0A4Q7KQA1-F1
#
_cell.length_a   1.000
_cell.length_b   1.000
_cell.length_c   1.000
_cell.angle_alpha   90.00
_cell.angle_beta   90.00
_cell.angle_gamma   90.00
#
_symmetry.space_group_name_H-M   'P 1'
#
loop_
_entity.id
_entity.type
_entity.pdbx_description
1 polymer ?
#
loop_
_entity_poly.entity_id
_entity_poly.type
_entity_poly.pdbx_seq_one_letter_code
_entity_poly.pdbx_strand_id
1 'polypeptide(L)'
;MSRALSQRAIHIVHEPSPQPSQRLDDLTLAAVPTAVSCAASFVSSVFARWRIDATVTTAAQAAAAALVTRAVRTTGVMEPRPFHDPVYDRLALIGLRLRLAPHSVFIEVSDVDPRLPEVVDAELAHAADLCSQWACFPPATGGKVVWCEFARSPHLADTGELPRRVPRRTQPPRPPEGLIPDVELMRRVRDSLTALDKTDEWGDEA
;
A
#
# COMPACT_ATOMS: atom_id res chain seq x y z
N MET A 1 24.14 46.73 28.82
CA MET A 1 24.11 45.25 28.79
C MET A 1 22.89 44.79 29.57
N SER A 2 21.96 43.93 29.14
CA SER A 2 21.38 43.55 27.85
C SER A 2 19.98 43.02 28.21
N ARG A 3 18.93 43.43 27.48
CA ARG A 3 17.54 42.99 27.70
C ARG A 3 17.38 41.58 27.13
N ALA A 4 17.04 40.58 27.95
CA ALA A 4 16.75 39.23 27.49
C ALA A 4 15.23 39.06 27.24
N LEU A 5 14.83 39.14 25.98
CA LEU A 5 13.62 38.54 25.45
C LEU A 5 14.06 37.27 24.72
N SER A 6 13.55 36.08 25.07
CA SER A 6 13.20 35.10 24.04
C SER A 6 12.52 33.84 24.59
N GLN A 7 11.29 33.66 24.13
CA GLN A 7 10.72 32.43 23.57
C GLN A 7 10.41 31.26 24.51
N ARG A 8 9.11 31.20 24.87
CA ARG A 8 8.40 29.95 25.18
C ARG A 8 8.33 29.10 23.90
N ALA A 9 9.06 27.98 23.87
CA ALA A 9 8.82 26.92 22.91
C ALA A 9 7.46 26.28 23.20
N ILE A 10 6.54 26.35 22.24
CA ILE A 10 5.29 25.59 22.28
C ILE A 10 5.67 24.13 22.05
N HIS A 11 5.53 23.32 23.09
CA HIS A 11 5.65 21.87 23.00
C HIS A 11 4.43 21.37 22.20
N ILE A 12 4.57 21.28 20.88
CA ILE A 12 3.63 20.52 20.06
C ILE A 12 3.92 19.06 20.37
N VAL A 13 3.09 18.48 21.23
CA VAL A 13 3.00 17.02 21.35
C VAL A 13 2.50 16.54 20.00
N HIS A 14 3.42 16.05 19.16
CA HIS A 14 3.05 15.32 17.96
C HIS A 14 2.46 13.99 18.43
N GLU A 15 1.13 13.94 18.58
CA GLU A 15 0.44 12.65 18.57
C GLU A 15 0.88 11.91 17.30
N PRO A 16 1.44 10.70 17.39
CA PRO A 16 1.84 9.96 16.20
C PRO A 16 0.58 9.72 15.38
N SER A 17 0.47 10.44 14.26
CA SER A 17 -0.50 10.15 13.22
C SER A 17 -0.44 8.65 12.92
N PRO A 18 -1.58 7.93 12.85
CA PRO A 18 -1.57 6.51 12.52
C PRO A 18 -1.00 6.40 11.10
N GLN A 19 0.29 6.08 11.01
CA GLN A 19 0.90 5.70 9.75
C GLN A 19 0.05 4.53 9.21
N PRO A 20 -0.37 4.56 7.93
CA PRO A 20 -1.07 3.42 7.36
C PRO A 20 -0.17 2.20 7.58
N SER A 21 -0.66 1.26 8.40
CA SER A 21 0.10 0.07 8.79
C SER A 21 0.57 -0.62 7.53
N GLN A 22 1.88 -0.63 7.28
CA GLN A 22 2.45 -1.38 6.16
C GLN A 22 2.03 -2.84 6.33
N ARG A 23 1.35 -3.40 5.33
CA ARG A 23 0.93 -4.79 5.37
C ARG A 23 2.13 -5.65 4.99
N LEU A 24 2.53 -6.52 5.91
CA LEU A 24 3.69 -7.40 5.80
C LEU A 24 3.25 -8.83 6.04
N ASP A 25 3.77 -9.75 5.25
CA ASP A 25 3.63 -11.19 5.43
C ASP A 25 4.98 -11.83 5.11
N ASP A 26 5.44 -12.79 5.90
CA ASP A 26 6.71 -13.48 5.69
C ASP A 26 6.60 -15.00 5.85
N LEU A 27 7.55 -15.70 5.22
CA LEU A 27 7.68 -17.14 5.22
C LEU A 27 9.16 -17.50 5.24
N THR A 28 9.54 -18.47 6.09
CA THR A 28 10.89 -19.06 6.09
C THR A 28 10.82 -20.46 5.51
N LEU A 29 11.72 -20.75 4.58
CA LEU A 29 11.80 -22.02 3.86
C LEU A 29 13.18 -22.64 4.03
N ALA A 30 13.26 -23.97 4.07
CA ALA A 30 14.53 -24.66 3.88
C ALA A 30 14.98 -24.50 2.42
N ALA A 31 16.29 -24.36 2.19
CA ALA A 31 16.89 -24.25 0.86
C ALA A 31 16.91 -25.61 0.14
N VAL A 32 15.73 -26.07 -0.27
CA VAL A 32 15.49 -27.32 -0.99
C VAL A 32 14.54 -27.08 -2.17
N PRO A 33 14.50 -27.96 -3.20
CA PRO A 33 13.72 -27.72 -4.41
C PRO A 33 12.22 -27.44 -4.18
N THR A 34 11.61 -28.03 -3.15
CA THR A 34 10.21 -27.81 -2.81
C THR A 34 9.91 -26.39 -2.32
N ALA A 35 10.92 -25.63 -1.89
CA ALA A 35 10.76 -24.22 -1.50
C ALA A 35 10.20 -23.36 -2.63
N VAL A 36 10.52 -23.68 -3.89
CA VAL A 36 10.08 -22.92 -5.07
C VAL A 36 8.56 -22.93 -5.20
N SER A 37 7.94 -24.11 -5.11
CA SER A 37 6.48 -24.21 -5.20
C SER A 37 5.80 -23.62 -3.96
N CYS A 38 6.38 -23.84 -2.76
CA CYS A 38 5.89 -23.22 -1.53
C CYS A 38 5.88 -21.68 -1.61
N ALA A 39 6.94 -21.08 -2.16
CA ALA A 39 7.04 -19.63 -2.37
C ALA A 39 5.94 -19.11 -3.30
N ALA A 40 5.74 -19.75 -4.46
CA ALA A 40 4.69 -19.36 -5.40
C ALA A 40 3.27 -19.49 -4.80
N SER A 41 3.01 -20.54 -4.02
CA SER A 41 1.74 -20.71 -3.31
C SER A 41 1.54 -19.68 -2.20
N PHE A 42 2.61 -19.32 -1.49
CA PHE A 42 2.58 -18.27 -0.47
C PHE A 42 2.23 -16.91 -1.07
N VAL A 43 2.90 -16.52 -2.16
CA VAL A 43 2.59 -15.28 -2.91
C VAL A 43 1.12 -15.26 -3.34
N SER A 44 0.63 -16.34 -3.96
CA SER A 44 -0.78 -16.45 -4.37
C SER A 44 -1.75 -16.22 -3.22
N SER A 45 -1.50 -16.91 -2.09
CA SER A 45 -2.37 -16.87 -0.92
C SER A 45 -2.41 -15.48 -0.28
N VAL A 46 -1.25 -14.83 -0.15
CA VAL A 46 -1.12 -13.48 0.41
C VAL A 46 -1.73 -12.45 -0.54
N PHE A 47 -1.47 -12.54 -1.84
CA PHE A 47 -1.98 -11.59 -2.83
C PHE A 47 -3.50 -11.68 -2.98
N ALA A 48 -4.08 -12.88 -2.90
CA ALA A 48 -5.52 -13.07 -2.82
C ALA A 48 -6.13 -12.38 -1.59
N ARG A 49 -5.51 -12.53 -0.41
CA ARG A 49 -5.92 -11.84 0.82
C ARG A 49 -5.81 -10.32 0.70
N TRP A 50 -4.78 -9.83 0.02
CA TRP A 50 -4.55 -8.40 -0.21
C TRP A 50 -5.34 -7.84 -1.40
N ARG A 51 -6.08 -8.69 -2.13
CA ARG A 51 -6.85 -8.35 -3.32
C ARG A 51 -6.00 -7.69 -4.41
N ILE A 52 -4.80 -8.22 -4.62
CA ILE A 52 -3.91 -7.81 -5.72
C ILE A 52 -4.45 -8.38 -7.04
N ASP A 53 -4.28 -7.63 -8.12
CA ASP A 53 -4.71 -8.02 -9.45
C ASP A 53 -4.08 -9.36 -9.89
N ALA A 54 -4.83 -10.14 -10.67
CA ALA A 54 -4.39 -11.47 -11.12
C ALA A 54 -3.17 -11.42 -12.04
N THR A 55 -3.04 -10.37 -12.85
CA THR A 55 -1.88 -10.16 -13.75
C THR A 55 -0.62 -9.92 -12.92
N VAL A 56 -0.71 -9.02 -11.95
CA VAL A 56 0.39 -8.74 -11.01
C VAL A 56 0.73 -9.97 -10.19
N THR A 57 -0.29 -10.72 -9.75
CA THR A 57 -0.10 -11.97 -8.98
C THR A 57 0.67 -13.01 -9.78
N THR A 58 0.31 -13.21 -11.06
CA THR A 58 0.99 -14.19 -11.92
C THR A 58 2.46 -13.84 -12.13
N ALA A 59 2.76 -12.58 -12.44
CA ALA A 59 4.13 -12.09 -12.59
C ALA A 59 4.94 -12.21 -11.28
N ALA A 60 4.33 -11.84 -10.14
CA ALA A 60 4.93 -11.94 -8.82
C ALA A 60 5.23 -13.38 -8.41
N GLN A 61 4.35 -14.34 -8.72
CA GLN A 61 4.59 -15.76 -8.46
C GLN A 61 5.79 -16.29 -9.26
N ALA A 62 5.86 -15.94 -10.55
CA ALA A 62 6.97 -16.35 -11.41
C ALA A 62 8.31 -15.74 -10.95
N ALA A 63 8.32 -14.45 -10.59
CA ALA A 63 9.51 -13.80 -10.05
C ALA A 63 9.94 -14.41 -8.70
N ALA A 64 9.00 -14.66 -7.78
CA ALA A 64 9.30 -15.30 -6.50
C ALA A 64 9.88 -16.71 -6.70
N ALA A 65 9.31 -17.49 -7.63
CA ALA A 65 9.84 -18.81 -7.97
C ALA A 65 11.27 -18.73 -8.52
N ALA A 66 11.56 -17.76 -9.39
CA ALA A 66 12.89 -17.55 -9.94
C ALA A 66 13.91 -17.13 -8.87
N LEU A 67 13.57 -16.13 -8.03
CA LEU A 67 14.44 -15.69 -6.93
C LEU A 67 14.71 -16.80 -5.91
N VAL A 68 13.69 -17.60 -5.56
CA VAL A 68 13.87 -18.74 -4.65
C VAL A 68 14.66 -19.86 -5.31
N THR A 69 14.45 -20.13 -6.60
CA THR A 69 15.27 -21.11 -7.36
C THR A 69 16.74 -20.73 -7.30
N ARG A 70 17.05 -19.45 -7.53
CA ARG A 70 18.40 -18.91 -7.38
C ARG A 70 18.97 -19.15 -5.98
N ALA A 71 18.22 -18.80 -4.94
CA ALA A 71 18.65 -18.97 -3.55
C ALA A 71 18.91 -20.46 -3.21
N VAL A 72 18.03 -21.37 -3.64
CA VAL A 72 18.19 -22.82 -3.47
C VAL A 72 19.44 -23.32 -4.22
N ARG A 73 19.67 -22.89 -5.46
CA ARG A 73 20.90 -23.25 -6.21
C ARG A 73 22.18 -22.77 -5.53
N THR A 74 22.12 -21.64 -4.84
CA THR A 74 23.30 -21.00 -4.24
C THR A 74 23.63 -21.55 -2.86
N THR A 75 22.61 -21.91 -2.07
CA THR A 75 22.77 -22.21 -0.63
C THR A 75 22.25 -23.58 -0.22
N GLY A 76 21.49 -24.24 -1.11
CA GLY A 76 20.71 -25.42 -0.80
C GLY A 76 21.33 -26.75 -1.19
N VAL A 77 20.55 -27.80 -0.95
CA VAL A 77 20.87 -29.17 -1.36
C VAL A 77 20.02 -29.53 -2.57
N MET A 78 20.64 -29.60 -3.75
CA MET A 78 19.95 -29.84 -5.02
C MET A 78 19.74 -31.33 -5.32
N GLU A 79 20.63 -32.18 -4.84
CA GLU A 79 20.61 -33.62 -5.13
C GLU A 79 19.77 -34.37 -4.10
N PRO A 80 18.93 -35.33 -4.53
CA PRO A 80 18.23 -36.21 -3.60
C PRO A 80 19.24 -36.99 -2.75
N ARG A 81 19.14 -36.86 -1.42
CA ARG A 81 19.97 -37.61 -0.49
C ARG A 81 19.12 -38.52 0.38
N PRO A 82 19.67 -39.62 0.92
CA PRO A 82 18.97 -40.44 1.90
C PRO A 82 18.46 -39.58 3.07
N PHE A 83 17.25 -39.87 3.57
CA PHE A 83 16.60 -39.04 4.60
C PHE A 83 17.40 -38.87 5.90
N HIS A 84 18.38 -39.74 6.14
CA HIS A 84 19.27 -39.74 7.30
C HIS A 84 20.62 -39.07 7.03
N ASP A 85 20.80 -38.42 5.88
CA ASP A 85 22.01 -37.66 5.59
C ASP A 85 22.13 -36.47 6.57
N PRO A 86 23.26 -36.30 7.28
CA PRO A 86 23.48 -35.20 8.22
C PRO A 86 23.32 -33.80 7.60
N VAL A 87 23.34 -33.67 6.28
CA VAL A 87 23.06 -32.40 5.59
C VAL A 87 21.69 -31.84 5.95
N TYR A 88 20.71 -32.71 6.26
CA TYR A 88 19.37 -32.30 6.65
C TYR A 88 19.30 -31.72 8.07
N ASP A 89 20.30 -31.96 8.92
CA ASP A 89 20.38 -31.37 10.27
C ASP A 89 20.74 -29.87 10.22
N ARG A 90 21.27 -29.38 9.08
CA ARG A 90 21.76 -28.00 8.92
C ARG A 90 21.45 -27.44 7.54
N LEU A 91 20.19 -27.49 7.14
CA LEU A 91 19.74 -26.85 5.92
C LEU A 91 19.84 -25.32 6.03
N ALA A 92 20.37 -24.69 4.99
CA ALA A 92 20.28 -23.24 4.85
C ALA A 92 18.81 -22.81 4.79
N LEU A 93 18.53 -21.60 5.29
CA LEU A 93 17.20 -21.03 5.29
C LEU A 93 17.10 -19.91 4.25
N ILE A 94 15.93 -19.81 3.64
CA ILE A 94 15.53 -18.76 2.71
C ILE A 94 14.37 -18.00 3.34
N GLY A 95 14.52 -16.70 3.50
CA GLY A 95 13.42 -15.83 3.89
C GLY A 95 12.69 -15.31 2.66
N LEU A 96 11.36 -15.34 2.69
CA LEU A 96 10.50 -14.71 1.70
C LEU A 96 9.59 -13.72 2.41
N ARG A 97 9.69 -12.44 2.08
CA ARG A 97 8.87 -11.38 2.65
C ARG A 97 8.11 -10.66 1.55
N LEU A 98 6.84 -10.39 1.84
CA LEU A 98 5.94 -9.62 1.00
C LEU A 98 5.63 -8.31 1.72
N ARG A 99 5.69 -7.20 1.00
CA ARG A 99 5.36 -5.88 1.54
C ARG A 99 4.40 -5.13 0.64
N LEU A 100 3.32 -4.64 1.23
CA LEU A 100 2.31 -3.82 0.57
C LEU A 100 2.56 -2.34 0.84
N ALA A 101 2.80 -1.56 -0.21
CA ALA A 101 2.94 -0.09 -0.18
C ALA A 101 1.92 0.55 -1.12
N PRO A 102 1.43 1.79 -0.90
CA PRO A 102 0.24 2.33 -1.57
C PRO A 102 0.11 2.09 -3.09
N HIS A 103 1.22 2.13 -3.83
CA HIS A 103 1.27 1.95 -5.28
C HIS A 103 2.09 0.74 -5.75
N SER A 104 2.64 -0.02 -4.81
CA SER A 104 3.54 -1.14 -5.15
C SER A 104 3.40 -2.33 -4.21
N VAL A 105 3.73 -3.51 -4.71
CA VAL A 105 4.03 -4.68 -3.87
C VAL A 105 5.48 -5.08 -4.06
N PHE A 106 6.12 -5.49 -2.98
CA PHE A 106 7.50 -5.94 -3.00
C PHE A 106 7.56 -7.41 -2.61
N ILE A 107 8.40 -8.15 -3.33
CA ILE A 107 8.84 -9.48 -2.97
C ILE A 107 10.31 -9.37 -2.60
N GLU A 108 10.66 -9.78 -1.39
CA GLU A 108 12.03 -9.78 -0.86
C GLU A 108 12.43 -11.23 -0.55
N VAL A 109 13.53 -11.70 -1.12
CA VAL A 109 14.09 -13.03 -0.88
C VAL A 109 15.46 -12.87 -0.23
N SER A 110 15.64 -13.44 0.96
CA SER A 110 16.90 -13.44 1.69
C SER A 110 17.52 -14.83 1.74
N ASP A 111 18.84 -14.89 1.61
CA ASP A 111 19.62 -16.12 1.75
C ASP A 111 20.97 -15.82 2.43
N VAL A 112 21.64 -16.89 2.89
CA VAL A 112 22.88 -16.78 3.69
C VAL A 112 24.13 -16.48 2.85
N ASP A 113 24.07 -16.58 1.52
CA ASP A 113 25.23 -16.30 0.67
C ASP A 113 25.42 -14.79 0.49
N PRO A 114 26.58 -14.23 0.89
CA PRO A 114 26.80 -12.79 0.88
C PRO A 114 27.14 -12.22 -0.51
N ARG A 115 27.33 -13.08 -1.53
CA ARG A 115 27.73 -12.64 -2.87
C ARG A 115 26.57 -11.96 -3.59
N LEU A 116 26.76 -10.69 -3.94
CA LEU A 116 25.80 -9.96 -4.76
C LEU A 116 25.64 -10.67 -6.12
N PRO A 117 24.42 -10.72 -6.68
CA PRO A 117 24.20 -11.32 -7.98
C PRO A 117 24.99 -10.60 -9.06
N GLU A 118 25.63 -11.36 -9.95
CA GLU A 118 26.08 -10.83 -11.23
C GLU A 118 24.86 -10.66 -12.14
N VAL A 119 24.86 -9.62 -12.98
CA VAL A 119 23.74 -9.25 -13.87
C VAL A 119 23.37 -10.37 -14.88
N VAL A 120 24.21 -11.40 -15.03
CA VAL A 120 24.04 -12.51 -15.98
C VAL A 120 23.37 -13.77 -15.41
N ASP A 121 22.90 -13.75 -14.16
CA ASP A 121 22.20 -14.90 -13.59
C ASP A 121 20.79 -15.07 -14.22
N ALA A 122 20.51 -16.22 -14.83
CA ALA A 122 19.33 -16.45 -15.66
C ALA A 122 18.02 -16.30 -14.87
N GLU A 123 18.01 -16.78 -13.64
CA GLU A 123 16.87 -16.67 -12.72
C GLU A 123 16.60 -15.22 -12.33
N LEU A 124 17.66 -14.42 -12.12
CA LEU A 124 17.50 -13.01 -11.80
C LEU A 124 17.08 -12.19 -13.03
N ALA A 125 17.63 -12.49 -14.20
CA ALA A 125 17.20 -11.88 -15.46
C ALA A 125 15.71 -12.16 -15.71
N HIS A 126 15.26 -13.39 -15.51
CA HIS A 126 13.85 -13.75 -15.64
C HIS A 126 12.95 -12.98 -14.66
N ALA A 127 13.36 -12.86 -13.39
CA ALA A 127 12.61 -12.08 -12.40
C ALA A 127 12.60 -10.58 -12.74
N ALA A 128 13.72 -10.05 -13.24
CA ALA A 128 13.86 -8.65 -13.64
C ALA A 128 12.90 -8.28 -14.78
N ASP A 129 12.74 -9.17 -15.77
CA ASP A 129 11.82 -8.98 -16.90
C ASP A 129 10.33 -8.93 -16.50
N LEU A 130 9.99 -9.43 -15.30
CA LEU A 130 8.61 -9.51 -14.80
C LEU A 130 8.23 -8.36 -13.86
N CYS A 131 9.21 -7.56 -13.42
CA CYS A 131 9.02 -6.56 -12.37
C CYS A 131 9.35 -5.15 -12.87
N SER A 132 8.85 -4.12 -12.18
CA SER A 132 9.15 -2.73 -12.57
C SER A 132 10.55 -2.29 -12.13
N GLN A 133 11.01 -2.79 -10.98
CA GLN A 133 12.33 -2.53 -10.43
C GLN A 133 12.80 -3.73 -9.61
N TRP A 134 14.11 -3.90 -9.55
CA TRP A 134 14.73 -4.85 -8.64
C TRP A 134 16.05 -4.29 -8.13
N ALA A 135 16.49 -4.75 -6.97
CA ALA A 135 17.85 -4.54 -6.50
C ALA A 135 18.28 -5.65 -5.54
N CYS A 136 19.54 -5.58 -5.12
CA CYS A 136 20.09 -6.45 -4.09
C CYS A 136 20.85 -5.61 -3.06
N PHE A 137 20.73 -5.97 -1.78
CA PHE A 137 21.49 -5.35 -0.71
C PHE A 137 21.94 -6.38 0.35
N PRO A 138 23.11 -6.20 0.98
CA PRO A 138 23.54 -7.01 2.10
C PRO A 138 22.92 -6.47 3.42
N PRO A 139 22.11 -7.25 4.15
CA PRO A 139 21.58 -6.81 5.43
C PRO A 139 22.66 -6.89 6.53
N ALA A 140 22.47 -6.13 7.63
CA ALA A 140 23.41 -6.11 8.76
C ALA A 140 23.60 -7.49 9.43
N THR A 141 22.64 -8.39 9.27
CA THR A 141 22.67 -9.76 9.79
C THR A 141 23.52 -10.72 8.94
N GLY A 142 24.09 -10.26 7.83
CA GLY A 142 24.83 -11.08 6.87
C GLY A 142 23.94 -11.72 5.80
N GLY A 143 24.58 -12.34 4.80
CA GLY A 143 23.91 -12.85 3.61
C GLY A 143 23.52 -11.73 2.65
N LYS A 144 22.41 -11.90 1.94
CA LYS A 144 21.86 -10.89 1.03
C LYS A 144 20.34 -10.93 0.96
N VAL A 145 19.77 -9.82 0.52
CA VAL A 145 18.36 -9.70 0.12
C VAL A 145 18.31 -9.29 -1.34
N VAL A 146 17.58 -10.03 -2.16
CA VAL A 146 17.19 -9.65 -3.53
C VAL A 146 15.71 -9.33 -3.52
N TRP A 147 15.31 -8.22 -4.12
CA TRP A 147 13.91 -7.81 -4.14
C TRP A 147 13.44 -7.37 -5.51
N CYS A 148 12.15 -7.58 -5.76
CA CYS A 148 11.43 -7.13 -6.95
C CYS A 148 10.21 -6.30 -6.53
N GLU A 149 9.99 -5.18 -7.22
CA GLU A 149 8.82 -4.32 -7.10
C GLU A 149 7.86 -4.54 -8.26
N PHE A 150 6.57 -4.59 -7.95
CA PHE A 150 5.50 -4.62 -8.94
C PHE A 150 4.57 -3.44 -8.71
N ALA A 151 4.38 -2.64 -9.75
CA ALA A 151 3.39 -1.58 -9.75
C ALA A 151 1.99 -2.19 -9.55
N ARG A 152 1.20 -1.55 -8.69
CA ARG A 152 -0.23 -1.84 -8.55
C ARG A 152 -1.05 -0.59 -8.76
N SER A 153 -2.21 -0.75 -9.38
CA SER A 153 -3.21 0.31 -9.37
C SER A 153 -3.67 0.53 -7.93
N PRO A 154 -3.73 1.79 -7.44
CA PRO A 154 -4.27 2.06 -6.13
C PRO A 154 -5.74 1.60 -6.09
N HIS A 155 -6.03 0.60 -5.27
CA HIS A 155 -7.42 0.22 -5.06
C HIS A 155 -8.08 1.28 -4.18
N LEU A 156 -9.22 1.82 -4.61
CA LEU A 156 -10.06 2.79 -3.87
C LEU A 156 -10.49 2.33 -2.46
N ALA A 157 -10.21 1.08 -2.08
CA ALA A 157 -10.55 0.49 -0.78
C ALA A 157 -9.35 0.47 0.18
N ASP A 158 -8.13 0.75 -0.31
CA ASP A 158 -6.90 0.79 0.50
C ASP A 158 -6.71 2.15 1.19
N THR A 159 -7.60 3.11 0.94
CA THR A 159 -7.62 4.43 1.60
C THR A 159 -8.12 4.39 3.04
N GLY A 160 -8.57 3.25 3.57
CA GLY A 160 -9.04 3.13 4.96
C GLY A 160 -10.29 3.97 5.30
N GLU A 161 -10.71 4.87 4.41
CA GLU A 161 -11.97 5.56 4.51
C GLU A 161 -13.09 4.63 4.03
N LEU A 162 -13.87 4.13 5.00
CA LEU A 162 -15.23 3.71 4.73
C LEU A 162 -15.89 4.77 3.84
N PRO A 163 -16.66 4.40 2.81
CA PRO A 163 -17.36 5.38 1.98
C PRO A 163 -18.17 6.29 2.90
N ARG A 164 -17.70 7.53 3.11
CA ARG A 164 -18.43 8.52 3.87
C ARG A 164 -19.74 8.68 3.15
N ARG A 165 -20.84 8.38 3.84
CA ARG A 165 -22.18 8.70 3.37
C ARG A 165 -22.19 10.21 3.18
N VAL A 166 -21.97 10.68 1.95
CA VAL A 166 -22.28 12.07 1.61
C VAL A 166 -23.76 12.18 1.97
N PRO A 167 -24.16 13.04 2.93
CA PRO A 167 -25.57 13.24 3.20
C PRO A 167 -26.17 13.55 1.84
N ARG A 168 -27.04 12.65 1.37
CA ARG A 168 -27.71 12.76 0.07
C ARG A 168 -28.21 14.18 0.05
N ARG A 169 -27.62 15.04 -0.80
CA ARG A 169 -28.13 16.39 -1.00
C ARG A 169 -29.58 16.13 -1.35
N THR A 170 -30.49 16.41 -0.41
CA THR A 170 -31.91 16.25 -0.62
C THR A 170 -32.16 17.15 -1.81
N GLN A 171 -32.32 16.52 -2.98
CA GLN A 171 -32.78 17.24 -4.15
C GLN A 171 -34.08 17.87 -3.68
N PRO A 172 -34.19 19.22 -3.66
CA PRO A 172 -35.45 19.84 -3.33
C PRO A 172 -36.51 19.20 -4.23
N PRO A 173 -37.69 18.85 -3.69
CA PRO A 173 -38.71 18.17 -4.45
C PRO A 173 -38.91 18.90 -5.78
N ARG A 174 -38.84 18.15 -6.88
CA ARG A 174 -39.02 18.69 -8.21
C ARG A 174 -40.39 19.40 -8.20
N PRO A 175 -40.47 20.71 -8.49
CA PRO A 175 -41.76 21.39 -8.51
C PRO A 175 -42.67 20.68 -9.51
N PRO A 176 -43.97 20.54 -9.22
CA PRO A 176 -44.91 19.89 -10.13
C PRO A 176 -44.85 20.58 -11.50
N GLU A 177 -44.76 19.78 -12.56
CA GLU A 177 -44.81 20.27 -13.94
C GLU A 177 -46.09 21.09 -14.14
N GLY A 178 -45.92 22.35 -14.54
CA GLY A 178 -47.02 23.27 -14.81
C GLY A 178 -47.15 24.45 -13.83
N LEU A 179 -46.32 24.56 -12.79
CA LEU A 179 -46.29 25.77 -11.98
C LEU A 179 -45.53 26.87 -12.72
N ILE A 180 -46.24 27.67 -13.54
CA ILE A 180 -45.71 28.96 -13.96
C ILE A 180 -45.59 29.79 -12.68
N PRO A 181 -44.38 30.21 -12.26
CA PRO A 181 -44.25 31.06 -11.10
C PRO A 181 -44.97 32.37 -11.41
N ASP A 182 -46.01 32.70 -10.65
CA ASP A 182 -46.73 33.97 -10.82
C ASP A 182 -45.77 35.10 -10.46
N VAL A 183 -45.16 35.67 -11.49
CA VAL A 183 -44.14 36.72 -11.40
C VAL A 183 -44.69 37.92 -10.66
N GLU A 184 -45.99 38.19 -10.76
CA GLU A 184 -46.65 39.32 -10.11
C GLU A 184 -46.80 39.08 -8.60
N LEU A 185 -47.12 37.84 -8.21
CA LEU A 185 -47.12 37.44 -6.81
C LEU A 185 -45.72 37.56 -6.19
N MET A 186 -44.67 37.12 -6.89
CA MET A 186 -43.29 37.23 -6.40
C MET A 186 -42.80 38.68 -6.34
N ARG A 187 -43.22 39.52 -7.28
CA ARG A 187 -42.90 40.96 -7.26
C ARG A 187 -43.49 41.63 -6.03
N ARG A 188 -44.77 41.37 -5.77
CA ARG A 188 -45.48 41.89 -4.60
C ARG A 188 -44.89 41.42 -3.28
N VAL A 189 -44.50 40.14 -3.16
CA VAL A 189 -43.86 39.63 -1.93
C VAL A 189 -42.51 40.31 -1.68
N ARG A 190 -41.69 40.46 -2.72
CA ARG A 190 -40.41 41.18 -2.62
C ARG A 190 -40.62 42.62 -2.20
N ASP A 191 -41.57 43.31 -2.81
CA ASP A 191 -41.79 44.73 -2.55
C ASP A 191 -42.33 44.94 -1.12
N SER A 192 -43.17 44.02 -0.61
CA SER A 192 -43.61 44.02 0.80
C SER A 192 -42.48 43.72 1.78
N LEU A 193 -41.59 42.77 1.48
CA LEU A 193 -40.43 42.46 2.34
C LEU A 193 -39.44 43.64 2.38
N THR A 194 -39.25 44.32 1.25
CA THR A 194 -38.38 45.51 1.18
C THR A 194 -39.00 46.70 1.90
N ALA A 195 -40.33 46.80 1.95
CA ALA A 195 -41.02 47.82 2.72
C ALA A 195 -40.91 47.59 4.23
N LEU A 196 -40.91 46.33 4.67
CA LEU A 196 -40.72 45.94 6.08
C LEU A 196 -39.30 46.20 6.58
N ASP A 197 -38.29 46.01 5.73
CA ASP A 197 -36.88 46.30 6.04
C ASP A 197 -36.63 47.81 6.23
N LYS A 198 -37.42 48.66 5.54
CA LYS A 198 -37.35 50.12 5.68
C LYS A 198 -38.10 50.68 6.89
N THR A 199 -38.94 49.87 7.54
CA THR A 199 -39.67 50.32 8.74
C THR A 199 -38.85 50.28 10.03
N ASP A 200 -37.62 49.78 10.00
CA ASP A 200 -36.72 49.72 11.17
C ASP A 200 -35.72 50.89 11.28
N GLU A 201 -35.77 51.90 10.39
CA GLU A 201 -34.82 53.04 10.42
C GLU A 201 -35.38 54.36 11.00
N TRP A 202 -36.54 54.37 11.66
CA TRP A 202 -37.00 55.57 12.38
C TRP A 202 -37.48 55.27 13.79
N GLY A 203 -36.63 55.59 14.77
CA GLY A 203 -37.03 55.62 16.16
C GLY A 203 -35.90 55.81 17.17
N ASP A 204 -34.99 56.76 16.95
CA ASP A 204 -34.15 57.30 18.04
C ASP A 204 -34.01 58.82 17.87
N GLU A 205 -35.05 59.53 18.29
CA GLU A 205 -34.96 60.95 18.64
C GLU A 205 -35.97 61.25 19.76
N ALA A 206 -35.50 61.15 21.02
CA ALA A 206 -35.91 61.94 22.19
C ALA A 206 -35.02 61.63 23.41
#